data_AF-A0A3C0CX02-F1
#
_entry.id   AF-A0A3C0CX02-F1
#
_cell.length_a   1.000
_cell.length_b   1.000
_cell.length_c   1.000
_cell.angle_alpha   90.00
_cell.angle_beta   90.00
_cell.angle_gamma   90.00
#
_symmetry.space_group_name_H-M   'P 1'
#
loop_
_entity.id
_entity.type
_entity.pdbx_description
1 polymer ?
#
loop_
_entity_poly.entity_id
_entity_poly.type
_entity_poly.pdbx_seq_one_letter_code
_entity_poly.pdbx_strand_id
1 'polypeptide(L)'
;RHRSGGQQGTGQQHNLEAVNSYRRMCMLLARLGLPKEPSSTPYEYAGQVAAVFGGKMEGANTAVETVTAGFIRARYSGRPMPEEITASMASALLALRDEIRQARAAKNLPGKKELRSKWQAK
;
A
#
# COMPACT_ATOMS: atom_id res chain seq x y z
N ARG A 1 -43.28 9.30 3.99
CA ARG A 1 -42.01 10.04 3.76
C ARG A 1 -40.91 9.35 4.57
N HIS A 2 -40.19 8.40 3.98
CA HIS A 2 -39.10 7.69 4.66
C HIS A 2 -37.83 8.56 4.63
N ARG A 3 -37.29 8.87 5.81
CA ARG A 3 -36.00 9.55 6.00
C ARG A 3 -34.91 8.48 6.04
N SER A 4 -34.28 8.21 4.90
CA SER A 4 -33.03 7.44 4.82
C SER A 4 -31.87 8.42 4.87
N GLY A 5 -31.44 8.83 6.06
CA GLY A 5 -30.53 9.97 6.25
C GLY A 5 -29.25 9.71 7.05
N GLY A 6 -28.86 8.46 7.32
CA GLY A 6 -27.78 8.17 8.28
C GLY A 6 -26.45 7.61 7.74
N GLN A 7 -26.40 7.05 6.53
CA GLN A 7 -25.26 6.21 6.10
C GLN A 7 -24.32 6.83 5.06
N GLN A 8 -24.58 8.05 4.57
CA GLN A 8 -23.79 8.60 3.45
C GLN A 8 -22.42 9.17 3.87
N GLY A 9 -22.22 9.47 5.17
CA GLY A 9 -20.95 10.04 5.66
C GLY A 9 -19.82 9.03 5.90
N THR A 10 -20.14 7.83 6.39
CA THR A 10 -19.13 6.83 6.76
C THR A 10 -18.45 6.21 5.54
N GLY A 11 -19.23 5.91 4.49
CA GLY A 11 -18.70 5.36 3.24
C GLY A 11 -17.70 6.27 2.51
N GLN A 12 -17.94 7.59 2.54
CA GLN A 12 -17.01 8.56 1.96
C GLN A 12 -15.73 8.69 2.80
N GLN A 13 -15.85 8.63 4.13
CA GLN A 13 -14.70 8.64 5.02
C GLN A 13 -13.78 7.42 4.78
N HIS A 14 -14.33 6.22 4.68
CA HIS A 14 -13.55 5.01 4.41
C HIS A 14 -12.88 5.04 3.02
N ASN A 15 -13.51 5.64 2.01
CA ASN A 15 -12.86 5.86 0.73
C ASN A 15 -11.63 6.77 0.86
N LEU A 16 -11.73 7.86 1.61
CA LEU A 16 -10.60 8.75 1.88
C LEU A 16 -9.49 8.07 2.68
N GLU A 17 -9.84 7.24 3.65
CA GLU A 17 -8.88 6.44 4.42
C GLU A 17 -8.12 5.45 3.54
N ALA A 18 -8.79 4.77 2.61
CA ALA A 18 -8.14 3.89 1.64
C ALA A 18 -7.15 4.65 0.75
N VAL A 19 -7.54 5.83 0.24
CA VAL A 19 -6.65 6.70 -0.56
C VAL A 19 -5.44 7.17 0.27
N ASN A 20 -5.67 7.59 1.50
CA ASN A 20 -4.60 8.03 2.41
C ASN A 20 -3.64 6.88 2.75
N SER A 21 -4.16 5.68 2.94
CA SER A 21 -3.34 4.49 3.20
C SER A 21 -2.41 4.18 2.01
N TYR A 22 -2.94 4.21 0.79
CA TYR A 22 -2.12 4.03 -0.41
C TYR A 22 -1.03 5.10 -0.56
N ARG A 23 -1.36 6.37 -0.30
CA ARG A 23 -0.38 7.46 -0.32
C ARG A 23 0.73 7.24 0.72
N ARG A 24 0.37 6.79 1.93
CA ARG A 24 1.34 6.49 2.99
C ARG A 24 2.27 5.34 2.60
N MET A 25 1.73 4.29 1.98
CA MET A 25 2.53 3.19 1.42
C MET A 25 3.54 3.72 0.39
N CYS A 26 3.09 4.53 -0.57
CA CYS A 26 3.97 5.12 -1.58
C CYS A 26 5.10 5.95 -0.96
N MET A 27 4.81 6.76 0.06
CA MET A 27 5.83 7.54 0.77
C MET A 27 6.83 6.66 1.54
N LEU A 28 6.37 5.57 2.15
CA LEU A 28 7.26 4.62 2.84
C LEU A 28 8.23 3.96 1.87
N LEU A 29 7.73 3.46 0.74
CA LEU A 29 8.53 2.82 -0.30
C LEU A 29 9.48 3.80 -1.00
N ALA A 30 9.03 5.04 -1.26
CA ALA A 30 9.89 6.09 -1.81
C ALA A 30 11.10 6.39 -0.89
N ARG A 31 10.92 6.34 0.43
CA ARG A 31 12.04 6.49 1.39
C ARG A 31 13.05 5.35 1.31
N LEU A 32 12.64 4.17 0.84
CA LEU A 32 13.52 3.04 0.53
C LEU A 32 14.22 3.17 -0.84
N GLY A 33 13.87 4.19 -1.63
CA GLY A 33 14.38 4.37 -2.98
C GLY A 33 13.52 3.72 -4.07
N LEU A 34 12.29 3.35 -3.74
CA LEU A 34 11.31 2.75 -4.66
C LEU A 34 10.13 3.72 -4.85
N PRO A 35 10.31 4.86 -5.53
CA PRO A 35 9.22 5.77 -5.81
C PRO A 35 8.28 5.18 -6.86
N LYS A 36 6.97 5.46 -6.75
CA LYS A 36 6.01 5.12 -7.79
C LYS A 36 6.21 6.04 -9.00
N GLU A 37 6.35 5.46 -10.19
CA GLU A 37 6.38 6.22 -11.44
C GLU A 37 4.98 6.79 -11.78
N PRO A 38 4.90 8.01 -12.36
CA PRO A 38 3.63 8.63 -12.72
C PRO A 38 2.79 7.78 -13.69
N SER A 39 3.45 7.13 -14.66
CA SER A 39 2.82 6.29 -15.68
C SER A 39 2.41 4.91 -15.19
N SER A 40 2.97 4.44 -14.06
CA SER A 40 2.69 3.10 -13.55
C SER A 40 1.29 3.02 -12.93
N THR A 41 0.54 1.98 -13.25
CA THR A 41 -0.71 1.65 -12.56
C THR A 41 -0.42 1.15 -11.13
N PRO A 42 -1.41 1.17 -10.22
CA PRO A 42 -1.18 0.67 -8.86
C PRO A 42 -0.74 -0.80 -8.79
N TYR A 43 -1.28 -1.68 -9.64
CA TYR A 43 -0.87 -3.09 -9.70
C TYR A 43 0.53 -3.29 -10.26
N GLU A 44 0.90 -2.56 -11.31
CA GLU A 44 2.27 -2.60 -11.84
C GLU A 44 3.27 -2.15 -10.77
N TYR A 45 2.96 -1.08 -10.05
CA TYR A 45 3.80 -0.60 -8.96
C TYR A 45 3.98 -1.67 -7.85
N ALA A 46 2.89 -2.32 -7.43
CA ALA A 46 2.95 -3.42 -6.47
C ALA A 46 3.81 -4.59 -6.97
N GLY A 47 3.64 -4.99 -8.23
CA GLY A 47 4.43 -6.06 -8.85
C GLY A 47 5.92 -5.74 -8.98
N GLN A 48 6.26 -4.47 -9.28
CA GLN A 48 7.64 -4.01 -9.29
C GLN A 48 8.26 -4.07 -7.89
N VAL A 49 7.54 -3.61 -6.86
CA VAL A 49 8.00 -3.68 -5.46
C VAL A 49 8.23 -5.11 -5.03
N ALA A 50 7.30 -6.03 -5.35
CA ALA A 50 7.43 -7.44 -5.04
C ALA A 50 8.66 -8.09 -5.69
N ALA A 51 8.93 -7.73 -6.94
CA ALA A 51 10.12 -8.20 -7.65
C ALA A 51 11.43 -7.71 -7.01
N VAL A 52 11.45 -6.48 -6.47
CA VAL A 52 12.65 -5.94 -5.80
C VAL A 52 12.87 -6.58 -4.43
N PHE A 53 11.81 -6.80 -3.65
CA PHE A 53 11.91 -7.46 -2.35
C PHE A 53 12.31 -8.94 -2.45
N GLY A 54 12.00 -9.59 -3.58
CA GLY A 54 12.65 -10.84 -3.99
C GLY A 54 12.55 -11.97 -2.96
N GLY A 55 11.33 -12.34 -2.56
CA GLY A 55 11.04 -13.43 -1.61
C GLY A 55 11.52 -13.23 -0.16
N LYS A 56 12.38 -12.24 0.11
CA LYS A 56 12.97 -11.99 1.43
C LYS A 56 12.08 -11.18 2.37
N MET A 57 11.06 -10.52 1.83
CA MET A 57 10.12 -9.67 2.58
C MET A 57 8.69 -10.02 2.17
N GLU A 58 8.29 -11.26 2.45
CA GLU A 58 6.97 -11.78 2.07
C GLU A 58 5.83 -11.01 2.75
N GLY A 59 5.99 -10.64 4.02
CA GLY A 59 4.99 -9.83 4.73
C GLY A 59 4.84 -8.44 4.11
N ALA A 60 5.94 -7.84 3.63
CA ALA A 60 5.93 -6.55 2.97
C ALA A 60 5.22 -6.64 1.61
N ASN A 61 5.40 -7.73 0.88
CA ASN A 61 4.68 -7.99 -0.38
C ASN A 61 3.17 -8.09 -0.13
N THR A 62 2.77 -8.92 0.84
CA THR A 62 1.36 -9.08 1.23
C THR A 62 0.74 -7.76 1.68
N ALA A 63 1.48 -6.95 2.44
CA ALA A 63 1.01 -5.64 2.87
C ALA A 63 0.82 -4.66 1.70
N VAL A 64 1.78 -4.63 0.76
CA VAL A 64 1.68 -3.79 -0.45
C VAL A 64 0.52 -4.21 -1.33
N GLU A 65 0.29 -5.50 -1.50
CA GLU A 65 -0.85 -6.05 -2.26
C GLU A 65 -2.17 -5.67 -1.59
N THR A 66 -2.29 -5.88 -0.28
CA THR A 66 -3.50 -5.55 0.49
C THR A 66 -3.88 -4.07 0.35
N VAL A 67 -2.92 -3.17 0.53
CA VAL A 67 -3.15 -1.72 0.39
C VAL A 67 -3.47 -1.34 -1.06
N THR A 68 -2.83 -1.98 -2.03
CA THR A 68 -3.09 -1.71 -3.45
C THR A 68 -4.49 -2.15 -3.86
N ALA A 69 -4.92 -3.35 -3.47
CA ALA A 69 -6.26 -3.86 -3.74
C ALA A 69 -7.36 -2.99 -3.10
N GLY A 70 -7.17 -2.59 -1.84
CA GLY A 70 -8.09 -1.70 -1.14
C GLY A 70 -8.22 -0.33 -1.81
N PHE A 71 -7.11 0.25 -2.28
CA PHE A 71 -7.11 1.50 -3.04
C PHE A 71 -7.88 1.40 -4.35
N ILE A 72 -7.65 0.35 -5.13
CA ILE A 72 -8.31 0.11 -6.41
C ILE A 72 -9.82 -0.04 -6.20
N ARG A 73 -10.21 -0.81 -5.17
CA ARG A 73 -11.62 -0.93 -4.81
C ARG A 73 -12.24 0.43 -4.45
N ALA A 74 -11.57 1.22 -3.62
CA ALA A 74 -12.03 2.57 -3.27
C ALA A 74 -12.14 3.49 -4.49
N ARG A 75 -11.24 3.34 -5.48
CA ARG A 75 -11.18 4.20 -6.66
C ARG A 75 -12.20 3.83 -7.74
N TYR A 76 -12.46 2.53 -7.94
CA TYR A 76 -13.18 2.04 -9.12
C TYR A 76 -14.50 1.32 -8.81
N SER A 77 -14.79 0.97 -7.56
CA SER A 77 -16.03 0.21 -7.26
C SER A 77 -17.31 1.06 -7.33
N GLY A 78 -17.20 2.39 -7.25
CA GLY A 78 -18.35 3.29 -7.16
C GLY A 78 -19.23 3.08 -5.92
N ARG A 79 -18.78 2.26 -4.96
CA ARG A 79 -19.51 1.89 -3.74
C ARG A 79 -18.78 2.41 -2.51
N PRO A 80 -19.49 2.63 -1.39
CA PRO A 80 -18.87 2.81 -0.08
C PRO A 80 -17.87 1.71 0.23
N MET A 81 -16.69 2.08 0.72
CA MET A 81 -15.74 1.10 1.23
C MET A 81 -16.21 0.55 2.57
N PRO A 82 -16.24 -0.78 2.74
CA PRO A 82 -16.47 -1.41 4.04
C PRO A 82 -15.34 -1.07 5.03
N GLU A 83 -15.72 -0.85 6.28
CA GLU A 83 -14.78 -0.53 7.38
C GLU A 83 -13.71 -1.62 7.54
N GLU A 84 -14.07 -2.89 7.34
CA GLU A 84 -13.16 -4.02 7.50
C GLU A 84 -12.00 -3.94 6.50
N ILE A 85 -12.25 -3.44 5.28
CA ILE A 85 -11.20 -3.29 4.27
C ILE A 85 -10.27 -2.14 4.66
N THR A 86 -10.81 -1.00 5.10
CA THR A 86 -9.97 0.11 5.57
C THR A 86 -9.14 -0.25 6.80
N ALA A 87 -9.70 -1.03 7.73
CA ALA A 87 -8.98 -1.56 8.88
C ALA A 87 -7.86 -2.52 8.45
N SER A 88 -8.14 -3.42 7.49
CA SER A 88 -7.13 -4.32 6.91
C SER A 88 -5.98 -3.55 6.26
N MET A 89 -6.27 -2.49 5.50
CA MET A 89 -5.24 -1.61 4.91
C MET A 89 -4.39 -0.91 5.97
N ALA A 90 -5.00 -0.43 7.05
CA ALA A 90 -4.28 0.22 8.15
C ALA A 90 -3.34 -0.77 8.85
N SER A 91 -3.80 -1.98 9.15
CA SER A 91 -3.00 -3.06 9.72
C SER A 91 -1.85 -3.47 8.79
N ALA A 92 -2.10 -3.60 7.49
CA ALA A 92 -1.07 -3.89 6.49
C ALA A 92 0.02 -2.81 6.44
N LEU A 93 -0.35 -1.52 6.53
CA LEU A 93 0.64 -0.44 6.60
C LEU A 93 1.53 -0.50 7.83
N LEU A 94 0.95 -0.86 8.99
CA LEU A 94 1.71 -1.04 10.22
C LEU A 94 2.67 -2.22 10.09
N ALA A 95 2.20 -3.35 9.56
CA ALA A 95 3.01 -4.53 9.29
C ALA A 95 4.18 -4.19 8.34
N LEU A 96 3.91 -3.50 7.22
CA LEU A 96 4.94 -3.04 6.28
C LEU A 96 6.00 -2.18 6.98
N ARG A 97 5.57 -1.20 7.79
CA ARG A 97 6.49 -0.33 8.53
C ARG A 97 7.36 -1.12 9.49
N ASP A 98 6.76 -2.05 10.22
CA ASP A 98 7.44 -2.80 11.26
C ASP A 98 8.43 -3.82 10.65
N GLU A 99 8.07 -4.46 9.54
CA GLU A 99 8.96 -5.34 8.79
C GLU A 99 10.14 -4.59 8.19
N ILE A 100 9.92 -3.41 7.59
CA ILE A 100 11.02 -2.54 7.12
C ILE A 100 11.96 -2.18 8.28
N ARG A 101 11.41 -1.87 9.45
CA ARG A 101 12.19 -1.55 10.65
C ARG A 101 13.01 -2.76 11.12
N GLN A 102 12.40 -3.94 11.19
CA GLN A 102 13.07 -5.17 11.59
C GLN A 102 14.16 -5.56 10.60
N ALA A 103 13.88 -5.50 9.29
CA ALA A 103 14.87 -5.78 8.24
C ALA A 103 16.08 -4.81 8.32
N ARG A 104 15.85 -3.53 8.66
CA ARG A 104 16.95 -2.57 8.92
C ARG A 104 17.76 -2.95 10.16
N ALA A 105 17.10 -3.26 11.27
CA ALA A 105 17.76 -3.64 12.52
C ALA A 105 18.61 -4.90 12.35
N ALA A 106 18.09 -5.89 11.61
CA ALA A 106 18.79 -7.13 11.30
C ALA A 106 19.85 -7.00 10.20
N LYS A 107 20.04 -5.81 9.59
CA LYS A 107 20.88 -5.59 8.39
C LYS A 107 20.52 -6.51 7.20
N ASN A 108 19.30 -7.03 7.18
CA ASN A 108 18.76 -7.90 6.14
C ASN A 108 18.05 -7.12 5.04
N LEU A 109 17.79 -5.82 5.24
CA LEU A 109 17.25 -4.96 4.20
C LEU A 109 18.35 -4.68 3.15
N PRO A 110 18.10 -4.93 1.86
CA PRO A 110 19.04 -4.56 0.80
C PRO A 110 19.37 -3.07 0.89
N GLY A 111 20.62 -2.72 0.64
CA GLY A 111 21.06 -1.32 0.70
C GLY A 111 20.25 -0.45 -0.27
N LYS A 112 20.01 0.83 0.07
CA LYS A 112 19.25 1.75 -0.79
C LYS A 112 19.77 1.80 -2.24
N LYS A 113 21.09 1.70 -2.44
CA LYS A 113 21.71 1.62 -3.77
C LYS A 113 21.35 0.33 -4.51
N GLU A 114 21.31 -0.80 -3.81
CA GLU A 114 20.93 -2.10 -4.36
C GLU A 114 19.44 -2.13 -4.75
N LEU A 115 18.56 -1.65 -3.86
CA LEU A 115 17.13 -1.51 -4.13
C LEU A 115 16.88 -0.64 -5.36
N ARG A 116 17.56 0.50 -5.46
CA ARG A 116 17.45 1.41 -6.62
C ARG A 116 17.98 0.79 -7.91
N SER A 117 19.08 0.04 -7.83
CA SER A 117 19.63 -0.67 -8.98
C SER A 117 18.63 -1.71 -9.50
N LYS A 118 18.04 -2.51 -8.60
CA LYS A 118 16.98 -3.48 -8.96
C LYS A 118 15.72 -2.81 -9.49
N TRP A 119 15.40 -1.61 -8.99
CA TRP A 119 14.28 -0.80 -9.47
C TRP A 119 14.47 -0.29 -10.89
N GLN A 120 15.70 0.08 -11.27
CA GLN A 120 16.03 0.60 -12.60
C GLN A 120 16.34 -0.46 -13.66
N ALA A 121 16.55 -1.71 -13.23
CA ALA A 121 16.82 -2.84 -14.13
C ALA A 121 15.55 -3.45 -14.77
N LYS A 122 14.39 -2.84 -14.55
CA LYS A 122 13.08 -3.24 -15.11
C LYS A 122 12.48 -2.08 -15.90
#